data_AF-A0A7X4L3H8-F1
#
_entry.id   AF-A0A7X4L3H8-F1
#
_cell.length_a   1.000
_cell.length_b   1.000
_cell.length_c   1.000
_cell.angle_alpha   90.00
_cell.angle_beta   90.00
_cell.angle_gamma   90.00
#
_symmetry.space_group_name_H-M   'P 1'
#
loop_
_entity.id
_entity.type
_entity.pdbx_description
1 polymer ?
#
loop_
_entity_poly.entity_id
_entity_poly.type
_entity_poly.pdbx_seq_one_letter_code
_entity_poly.pdbx_strand_id
1 'polypeptide(L)'
;MMGRLGNLALVEVFVASQINGRLNKIDNMYVNGQDASECLEQLNGFSDNKVNHIINGSKSSEHNWEYLVSDKNWEDIKSIIVNVMKTGKEGSYKSAYKKTAVLNGYEVTVTYMKSYDGRISISNAWVN
;
A
#
# COMPACT_ATOMS: atom_id res chain seq x y z
N MET A 1 6.24 -28.53 43.99
CA MET A 1 6.41 -27.18 43.41
C MET A 1 6.37 -27.31 41.90
N MET A 2 5.25 -26.96 41.26
CA MET A 2 5.12 -26.96 39.79
C MET A 2 5.67 -25.64 39.23
N GLY A 3 6.87 -25.71 38.64
CA GLY A 3 7.48 -24.58 37.93
C GLY A 3 7.07 -24.59 36.47
N ARG A 4 6.30 -23.60 36.04
CA ARG A 4 5.89 -23.34 34.65
C ARG A 4 7.12 -23.14 33.75
N LEU A 5 7.52 -24.17 33.02
CA LEU A 5 8.45 -24.09 31.88
C LEU A 5 7.63 -24.20 30.60
N GLY A 6 7.09 -23.08 30.10
CA GLY A 6 6.26 -23.12 28.89
C GLY A 6 6.24 -21.86 28.04
N ASN A 7 6.85 -20.74 28.47
CA ASN A 7 6.56 -19.45 27.83
C ASN A 7 7.75 -18.69 27.26
N LEU A 8 9.01 -19.11 27.45
CA LEU A 8 10.13 -18.37 26.85
C LEU A 8 10.33 -18.69 25.36
N ALA A 9 10.32 -19.97 24.99
CA ALA A 9 10.56 -20.37 23.60
C ALA A 9 9.48 -19.88 22.62
N LEU A 10 8.21 -19.80 23.06
CA LEU A 10 7.11 -19.31 22.21
C LEU A 10 7.19 -17.79 21.98
N VAL A 11 7.64 -17.03 22.99
CA VAL A 11 7.81 -15.57 22.89
C VAL A 11 8.98 -15.24 21.97
N GLU A 12 10.10 -15.95 22.06
CA GLU A 12 11.24 -15.74 21.16
C GLU A 12 10.89 -16.03 19.69
N VAL A 13 10.15 -17.11 19.42
CA VAL A 13 9.70 -17.44 18.05
C VAL A 13 8.71 -16.40 17.51
N PHE A 14 7.78 -15.91 18.34
CA PHE A 14 6.81 -14.90 17.93
C PHE A 14 7.48 -13.54 17.66
N VAL A 15 8.40 -13.12 18.53
CA VAL A 15 9.19 -11.90 18.36
C VAL A 15 10.07 -11.99 17.12
N ALA A 16 10.75 -13.12 16.89
CA ALA A 16 11.56 -13.33 15.68
C ALA A 16 10.73 -13.29 14.39
N SER A 17 9.52 -13.86 14.38
CA SER A 17 8.62 -13.81 13.23
C SER A 17 8.16 -12.38 12.91
N GLN A 18 7.78 -11.60 13.94
CA GLN A 18 7.42 -10.20 13.74
C GLN A 18 8.59 -9.34 13.28
N ILE A 19 9.80 -9.57 13.81
CA ILE A 19 11.01 -8.86 13.40
C ILE A 19 11.34 -9.20 11.94
N ASN A 20 11.28 -10.47 11.53
CA ASN A 20 11.54 -10.87 10.15
C ASN A 20 10.51 -10.31 9.16
N GLY A 21 9.23 -10.25 9.54
CA GLY A 21 8.19 -9.60 8.74
C GLY A 21 8.43 -8.09 8.56
N ARG A 22 8.92 -7.40 9.60
CA ARG A 22 9.27 -5.98 9.56
C ARG A 22 10.56 -5.73 8.76
N LEU A 23 11.58 -6.57 8.91
CA LEU A 23 12.83 -6.48 8.14
C LEU A 23 12.58 -6.70 6.64
N ASN A 24 11.76 -7.69 6.27
CA ASN A 24 11.37 -7.90 4.87
C ASN A 24 10.58 -6.71 4.28
N LYS A 25 9.75 -6.04 5.10
CA LYS A 25 9.04 -4.80 4.70
C LYS A 25 10.02 -3.64 4.47
N ILE A 26 11.08 -3.55 5.29
CA ILE A 26 12.12 -2.51 5.23
C ILE A 26 13.09 -2.75 4.05
N ASP A 27 13.59 -3.98 3.86
CA ASP A 27 14.49 -4.31 2.75
C ASP A 27 13.80 -4.13 1.39
N ASN A 28 12.51 -4.45 1.29
CA ASN A 28 11.76 -4.25 0.05
C ASN A 28 11.45 -2.77 -0.24
N MET A 29 11.42 -1.92 0.80
CA MET A 29 11.37 -0.45 0.69
C MET A 29 12.71 0.16 0.25
N TYR A 30 13.84 -0.35 0.73
CA TYR A 30 15.16 0.27 0.52
C TYR A 30 15.88 -0.18 -0.78
N VAL A 31 15.52 -1.35 -1.34
CA VAL A 31 16.28 -1.95 -2.46
C VAL A 31 15.82 -1.50 -3.85
N ASN A 32 14.74 -0.72 -4.03
CA ASN A 32 14.15 -0.55 -5.38
C ASN A 32 13.59 0.83 -5.74
N GLY A 33 14.45 1.69 -6.32
CA GLY A 33 14.11 2.67 -7.36
C GLY A 33 13.57 4.03 -6.92
N GLN A 34 14.10 5.09 -7.55
CA GLN A 34 13.73 6.51 -7.40
C GLN A 34 12.19 6.75 -7.47
N ASP A 35 11.45 5.91 -8.20
CA ASP A 35 10.00 5.98 -8.39
C ASP A 35 9.18 5.61 -7.13
N ALA A 36 9.66 4.66 -6.31
CA ALA A 36 8.93 4.21 -5.12
C ALA A 36 9.03 5.24 -3.98
N SER A 37 10.21 5.85 -3.82
CA SER A 37 10.42 6.97 -2.89
C SER A 37 9.58 8.19 -3.28
N GLU A 38 9.52 8.54 -4.57
CA GLU A 38 8.71 9.66 -5.05
C GLU A 38 7.21 9.42 -4.82
N CYS A 39 6.72 8.21 -5.07
CA CYS A 39 5.33 7.84 -4.76
C CYS A 39 5.03 7.96 -3.26
N LEU A 40 5.92 7.48 -2.39
CA LEU A 40 5.73 7.54 -0.94
C LEU A 40 5.74 8.99 -0.42
N GLU A 41 6.65 9.83 -0.91
CA GLU A 41 6.71 11.25 -0.57
C GLU A 41 5.40 11.96 -0.96
N GLN A 42 4.87 11.70 -2.15
CA GLN A 42 3.57 12.24 -2.56
C GLN A 42 2.44 11.80 -1.63
N LEU A 43 2.37 10.50 -1.30
CA LEU A 43 1.33 9.96 -0.43
C LEU A 43 1.41 10.51 1.00
N ASN A 44 2.62 10.76 1.51
CA ASN A 44 2.84 11.42 2.80
C ASN A 44 2.42 12.90 2.79
N GLY A 45 2.47 13.55 1.61
CA GLY A 45 2.06 14.95 1.43
C GLY A 45 0.59 15.15 1.09
N PHE A 46 -0.24 14.10 1.03
CA PHE A 46 -1.66 14.25 0.75
C PHE A 46 -2.39 14.91 1.92
N SER A 47 -3.32 15.81 1.60
CA SER A 47 -4.23 16.39 2.59
C SER A 47 -5.19 15.34 3.13
N ASP A 48 -5.68 15.53 4.35
CA ASP A 48 -6.67 14.66 5.00
C ASP A 48 -7.90 14.40 4.12
N ASN A 49 -8.36 15.43 3.39
CA ASN A 49 -9.47 15.29 2.45
C ASN A 49 -9.16 14.31 1.32
N LYS A 50 -7.94 14.34 0.77
CA LYS A 50 -7.53 13.43 -0.30
C LYS A 50 -7.30 12.02 0.24
N VAL A 51 -6.68 11.89 1.42
CA VAL A 51 -6.53 10.61 2.12
C VAL A 51 -7.90 9.98 2.38
N ASN A 52 -8.82 10.73 2.97
CA ASN A 52 -10.18 10.28 3.24
C ASN A 52 -10.92 9.88 1.95
N HIS A 53 -10.74 10.62 0.86
CA HIS A 53 -11.31 10.27 -0.43
C HIS A 53 -10.74 8.94 -0.98
N ILE A 54 -9.44 8.68 -0.84
CA ILE A 54 -8.86 7.41 -1.28
C ILE A 54 -9.36 6.26 -0.41
N ILE A 55 -9.45 6.45 0.91
CA ILE A 55 -9.86 5.41 1.86
C ILE A 55 -11.35 5.06 1.73
N ASN A 56 -12.20 6.09 1.67
CA ASN A 56 -13.66 5.93 1.77
C ASN A 56 -14.38 6.15 0.44
N GLY A 57 -13.68 6.62 -0.58
CA GLY A 57 -14.27 6.96 -1.87
C GLY A 57 -15.10 8.24 -1.82
N SER A 58 -16.21 8.22 -2.55
CA SER A 58 -17.19 9.30 -2.65
C SER A 58 -18.59 8.77 -2.40
N LYS A 59 -19.58 9.66 -2.24
CA LYS A 59 -20.99 9.29 -2.00
C LYS A 59 -21.58 8.26 -2.98
N SER A 60 -21.03 8.15 -4.19
CA SER A 60 -21.49 7.23 -5.24
C SER A 60 -20.42 6.20 -5.66
N SER A 61 -19.32 6.06 -4.93
CA SER A 61 -18.22 5.17 -5.30
C SER A 61 -17.45 4.77 -4.05
N GLU A 62 -17.62 3.54 -3.58
CA GLU A 62 -16.81 2.98 -2.50
C GLU A 62 -15.50 2.43 -3.06
N HIS A 63 -14.41 2.53 -2.30
CA HIS A 63 -13.08 2.08 -2.72
C HIS A 63 -12.66 0.73 -2.10
N ASN A 64 -13.55 0.10 -1.33
CA ASN A 64 -13.49 -1.30 -0.88
C ASN A 64 -12.17 -1.75 -0.21
N TRP A 65 -11.43 -0.84 0.41
CA TRP A 65 -10.15 -1.15 1.05
C TRP A 65 -10.26 -2.21 2.15
N GLU A 66 -11.44 -2.35 2.76
CA GLU A 66 -11.73 -3.36 3.78
C GLU A 66 -11.47 -4.81 3.32
N TYR A 67 -11.44 -5.09 2.02
CA TYR A 67 -11.12 -6.42 1.49
C TYR A 67 -9.63 -6.78 1.59
N LEU A 68 -8.76 -5.77 1.66
CA LEU A 68 -7.30 -5.95 1.79
C LEU A 68 -6.76 -5.44 3.13
N VAL A 69 -7.39 -4.40 3.68
CA VAL A 69 -7.00 -3.68 4.88
C VAL A 69 -8.28 -3.42 5.68
N SER A 70 -8.67 -4.39 6.52
CA SER A 70 -9.98 -4.42 7.18
C SER A 70 -10.28 -3.22 8.09
N ASP A 71 -9.24 -2.63 8.69
CA ASP A 71 -9.34 -1.43 9.55
C ASP A 71 -9.13 -0.11 8.77
N LYS A 72 -8.94 -0.22 7.45
CA LYS A 72 -8.67 0.90 6.54
C LYS A 72 -7.46 1.75 6.95
N ASN A 73 -6.45 1.13 7.57
CA ASN A 73 -5.22 1.81 7.95
C ASN A 73 -4.50 2.45 6.76
N TRP A 74 -4.25 3.77 6.85
CA TRP A 74 -3.63 4.51 5.75
C TRP A 74 -2.20 4.07 5.43
N GLU A 75 -1.39 3.69 6.42
CA GLU A 75 0.01 3.27 6.19
C GLU A 75 0.09 1.97 5.38
N ASP A 76 -0.83 1.05 5.63
CA ASP A 76 -0.92 -0.20 4.87
C ASP A 76 -1.50 0.02 3.46
N ILE A 77 -2.51 0.89 3.33
CA ILE A 77 -3.02 1.32 2.02
C ILE A 77 -1.92 2.00 1.19
N LYS A 78 -1.13 2.90 1.77
CA LYS A 78 0.03 3.52 1.08
C LYS A 78 1.02 2.48 0.58
N SER A 79 1.35 1.50 1.42
CA SER A 79 2.25 0.41 1.06
C SER A 79 1.74 -0.37 -0.16
N ILE A 80 0.42 -0.63 -0.22
CA ILE A 80 -0.23 -1.26 -1.36
C ILE A 80 -0.15 -0.38 -2.62
N ILE A 81 -0.47 0.91 -2.51
CA ILE A 81 -0.43 1.85 -3.63
C ILE A 81 0.99 1.92 -4.23
N VAL A 82 2.01 2.04 -3.39
CA VAL A 82 3.43 2.03 -3.83
C VAL A 82 3.77 0.73 -4.54
N ASN A 83 3.33 -0.41 -4.01
CA ASN A 83 3.56 -1.71 -4.64
C ASN A 83 2.87 -1.82 -6.02
N VAL A 84 1.64 -1.32 -6.15
CA VAL A 84 0.90 -1.30 -7.43
C VAL A 84 1.58 -0.37 -8.44
N MET A 85 2.06 0.80 -8.00
CA MET A 85 2.82 1.71 -8.88
C MET A 85 4.11 1.07 -9.38
N LYS A 86 4.80 0.31 -8.52
CA LYS A 86 6.05 -0.38 -8.85
C LYS A 86 5.84 -1.57 -9.79
N THR A 87 4.89 -2.45 -9.48
CA THR A 87 4.76 -3.78 -10.11
C THR A 87 3.54 -3.94 -11.00
N GLY A 88 2.56 -3.05 -10.86
CA GLY A 88 1.30 -3.13 -11.56
C GLY A 88 1.45 -2.89 -13.05
N LYS A 89 0.57 -3.54 -13.81
CA LYS A 89 0.47 -3.42 -15.26
C LYS A 89 -0.09 -2.04 -15.61
N GLU A 90 0.69 -1.26 -16.36
CA GLU A 90 0.26 0.05 -16.83
C GLU A 90 -0.78 -0.07 -17.96
N GLY A 91 -1.74 0.85 -17.98
CA GLY A 91 -2.73 1.01 -19.04
C GLY A 91 -3.33 2.42 -19.07
N SER A 92 -4.15 2.69 -20.07
CA SER A 92 -4.87 3.97 -20.20
C SER A 92 -6.08 4.04 -19.27
N TYR A 93 -6.40 5.25 -18.79
CA TYR A 93 -7.59 5.54 -18.00
C TYR A 93 -8.13 6.93 -18.30
N LYS A 94 -9.12 7.03 -19.20
CA LYS A 94 -9.65 8.32 -19.69
C LYS A 94 -8.50 9.22 -20.19
N SER A 95 -8.32 10.42 -19.64
CA SER A 95 -7.21 11.34 -19.92
C SER A 95 -5.98 11.11 -19.04
N ALA A 96 -5.98 10.07 -18.21
CA ALA A 96 -4.93 9.71 -17.28
C ALA A 96 -4.38 8.30 -17.57
N TYR A 97 -3.48 7.85 -16.72
CA TYR A 97 -2.94 6.49 -16.71
C TYR A 97 -3.48 5.73 -15.50
N LYS A 98 -3.42 4.40 -15.58
CA LYS A 98 -3.63 3.52 -14.45
C LYS A 98 -2.59 2.42 -14.39
N LYS A 99 -2.34 1.93 -13.17
CA LYS A 99 -1.69 0.65 -12.92
C LYS A 99 -2.63 -0.25 -12.15
N THR A 100 -2.66 -1.53 -12.52
CA THR A 100 -3.44 -2.54 -11.79
C THR A 100 -2.58 -3.69 -11.34
N ALA A 101 -2.90 -4.25 -10.17
CA ALA A 101 -2.29 -5.46 -9.66
C ALA A 101 -3.32 -6.28 -8.88
N VAL A 102 -3.25 -7.61 -8.98
CA VAL A 102 -4.09 -8.51 -8.19
C VAL A 102 -3.37 -8.87 -6.91
N LEU A 103 -3.98 -8.57 -5.76
CA LEU A 103 -3.47 -8.85 -4.43
C LEU A 103 -4.53 -9.66 -3.68
N ASN A 104 -4.18 -10.84 -3.17
CA ASN A 104 -5.10 -11.73 -2.46
C ASN A 104 -6.43 -11.99 -3.19
N GLY A 105 -6.41 -12.04 -4.52
CA GLY A 105 -7.61 -12.27 -5.34
C GLY A 105 -8.42 -11.01 -5.69
N TYR A 106 -8.04 -9.83 -5.18
CA TYR A 106 -8.69 -8.56 -5.47
C TYR A 106 -7.83 -7.70 -6.40
N GLU A 107 -8.43 -7.07 -7.41
CA GLU A 107 -7.71 -6.15 -8.29
C GLU A 107 -7.67 -4.76 -7.65
N VAL A 108 -6.46 -4.25 -7.41
CA VAL A 108 -6.24 -2.86 -6.99
C VAL A 108 -5.91 -2.01 -8.22
N THR A 109 -6.57 -0.86 -8.33
CA THR A 109 -6.30 0.14 -9.36
C THR A 109 -5.73 1.41 -8.73
N VAL A 110 -4.64 1.94 -9.30
CA VAL A 110 -4.09 3.26 -8.96
C VAL A 110 -4.09 4.11 -10.24
N THR A 111 -4.67 5.30 -10.19
CA THR A 111 -4.65 6.26 -11.30
C THR A 111 -3.65 7.38 -11.06
N TYR A 112 -3.02 7.86 -12.12
CA TYR A 112 -2.01 8.90 -12.05
C TYR A 112 -1.87 9.66 -13.37
N MET A 113 -1.26 10.85 -13.27
CA MET A 113 -0.86 11.66 -14.41
C MET A 113 0.65 11.53 -14.64
N LYS A 114 1.08 11.69 -15.90
CA LYS A 114 2.49 11.87 -16.27
C LYS A 114 2.68 13.28 -16.80
N SER A 115 3.55 14.04 -16.16
CA SER A 115 4.01 15.33 -16.67
C SER A 115 4.96 15.13 -17.86
N TYR A 116 5.17 16.19 -18.65
CA TYR A 116 6.07 16.14 -19.81
C TYR A 116 7.52 15.79 -19.43
N ASP A 117 7.94 16.15 -18.22
CA ASP A 117 9.26 15.85 -17.63
C ASP A 117 9.34 14.44 -17.02
N GLY A 118 8.31 13.62 -17.19
CA GLY A 118 8.26 12.24 -16.69
C GLY A 118 7.81 12.09 -15.23
N ARG A 119 7.56 13.20 -14.51
CA ARG A 119 7.06 13.14 -13.13
C ARG A 119 5.68 12.51 -13.06
N ILE A 120 5.49 11.64 -12.09
CA ILE A 120 4.21 10.97 -11.84
C ILE A 120 3.44 11.75 -10.79
N SER A 121 2.11 11.85 -10.94
CA SER A 121 1.24 12.43 -9.91
C SER A 121 0.07 11.50 -9.58
N ILE A 122 0.08 10.89 -8.39
CA ILE A 122 -0.97 9.95 -7.97
C ILE A 122 -2.29 10.72 -7.77
N SER A 123 -3.34 10.24 -8.45
CA SER A 123 -4.65 10.88 -8.49
C SER A 123 -5.65 10.18 -7.56
N ASN A 124 -5.82 8.86 -7.71
CA ASN A 124 -6.76 8.07 -6.90
C ASN A 124 -6.32 6.60 -6.81
N ALA A 125 -6.91 5.84 -5.88
CA ALA A 125 -6.69 4.40 -5.76
C ALA A 125 -7.88 3.68 -5.10
N TRP A 126 -8.20 2.48 -5.56
CA TRP A 126 -9.31 1.67 -5.02
C TRP A 126 -9.10 0.17 -5.26
N VAL A 127 -9.85 -0.64 -4.52
CA VAL A 127 -10.04 -2.07 -4.73
C VAL A 127 -11.32 -2.29 -5.54
N ASN A 128 -11.24 -3.09 -6.61
CA ASN A 128 -12.40 -3.46 -7.43
C ASN A 128 -13.21 -4.61 -6.80
#